data_AF-A0A2H0P342-F1
#
_entry.id   AF-A0A2H0P342-F1
#
_cell.length_a   1.000
_cell.length_b   1.000
_cell.length_c   1.000
_cell.angle_alpha   90.00
_cell.angle_beta   90.00
_cell.angle_gamma   90.00
#
_symmetry.space_group_name_H-M   'P 1'
#
loop_
_entity.id
_entity.type
_entity.pdbx_description
1 polymer ?
#
loop_
_entity_poly.entity_id
_entity_poly.type
_entity_poly.pdbx_seq_one_letter_code
_entity_poly.pdbx_strand_id
1 'polypeptide(L)'
;PGFSVLSDDTPLLAADLTLRAFPLRLAFRSDADLSAIPAEALRPFKRLDYGDKRLLDADYLVRPPDSVPLRWLLLGRQGPGPSFERAGKVEALGFLALHLVVGWGVPQMAEFRLRALALPGLARDAASRTRRALRTLEAGQAHRFFLGAEPRKSAEALRRFVDGTSR
;
A
#
# COMPACT_ATOMS: atom_id res chain seq x y z
N PRO A 1 -4.14 18.68 -8.74
CA PRO A 1 -3.70 17.69 -9.77
C PRO A 1 -2.17 17.48 -9.69
N GLY A 2 -1.74 16.22 -9.54
CA GLY A 2 -0.31 15.87 -9.41
C GLY A 2 -0.04 14.46 -8.87
N PHE A 3 -1.06 13.82 -8.29
CA PHE A 3 -0.98 12.47 -7.72
C PHE A 3 -2.12 11.60 -8.23
N SER A 4 -1.81 10.34 -8.48
CA SER A 4 -2.79 9.29 -8.81
C SER A 4 -2.51 8.04 -7.96
N VAL A 5 -3.54 7.30 -7.59
CA VAL A 5 -3.39 6.04 -6.87
C VAL A 5 -3.13 4.93 -7.89
N LEU A 6 -2.03 4.18 -7.76
CA LEU A 6 -1.71 3.06 -8.65
C LEU A 6 -2.53 1.81 -8.33
N SER A 7 -2.64 1.48 -7.04
CA SER A 7 -3.27 0.27 -6.53
C SER A 7 -3.65 0.50 -5.07
N ASP A 8 -4.65 -0.25 -4.60
CA ASP A 8 -5.01 -0.36 -3.19
C ASP A 8 -4.64 -1.75 -2.67
N ASP A 9 -4.39 -1.85 -1.37
CA ASP A 9 -4.10 -3.07 -0.61
C ASP A 9 -2.81 -3.84 -1.01
N THR A 10 -2.72 -4.35 -2.25
CA THR A 10 -1.68 -5.30 -2.67
C THR A 10 -1.13 -5.01 -4.08
N PRO A 11 -0.28 -3.97 -4.24
CA PRO A 11 0.41 -3.74 -5.52
C PRO A 11 1.39 -4.87 -5.84
N LEU A 12 1.60 -5.14 -7.13
CA LEU A 12 2.57 -6.13 -7.57
C LEU A 12 3.94 -5.48 -7.81
N LEU A 13 4.93 -5.83 -6.98
CA LEU A 13 6.32 -5.41 -7.17
C LEU A 13 7.05 -6.39 -8.10
N ALA A 14 7.39 -5.95 -9.31
CA ALA A 14 8.14 -6.73 -10.28
C ALA A 14 9.64 -6.84 -9.95
N ALA A 15 10.35 -7.73 -10.65
CA ALA A 15 11.76 -8.01 -10.36
C ALA A 15 12.69 -6.83 -10.64
N ASP A 16 12.31 -5.94 -11.55
CA ASP A 16 12.98 -4.69 -11.93
C ASP A 16 12.64 -3.50 -11.01
N LEU A 17 11.93 -3.76 -9.89
CA LEU A 17 11.41 -2.75 -8.96
C LEU A 17 10.33 -1.83 -9.55
N THR A 18 9.68 -2.28 -10.63
CA THR A 18 8.49 -1.65 -11.15
C THR A 18 7.27 -2.09 -10.34
N LEU A 19 6.50 -1.13 -9.82
CA LEU A 19 5.18 -1.37 -9.25
C LEU A 19 4.16 -1.46 -10.38
N ARG A 20 3.34 -2.51 -10.40
CA ARG A 20 2.26 -2.69 -11.36
C ARG A 20 0.92 -2.48 -10.67
N ALA A 21 0.00 -1.86 -11.39
CA ALA A 21 -1.36 -1.68 -10.94
C ALA A 21 -2.01 -3.04 -10.67
N PHE A 22 -2.68 -3.14 -9.52
CA PHE A 22 -3.69 -4.15 -9.27
C PHE A 22 -5.05 -3.43 -9.27
N PRO A 23 -6.15 -4.08 -9.70
CA PRO A 23 -7.44 -3.40 -9.81
C PRO A 23 -7.80 -2.64 -8.53
N LEU A 24 -7.98 -1.32 -8.67
CA LEU A 24 -8.32 -0.45 -7.56
C LEU A 24 -9.71 -0.81 -7.02
N ARG A 25 -9.78 -1.04 -5.72
CA ARG A 25 -11.04 -1.31 -5.01
C ARG A 25 -11.09 -0.44 -3.75
N LEU A 26 -11.19 0.86 -3.96
CA LEU A 26 -11.22 1.80 -2.84
C LEU A 26 -12.52 1.64 -2.06
N ALA A 27 -12.39 1.40 -0.76
CA ALA A 27 -13.49 1.22 0.15
C ALA A 27 -13.36 2.19 1.32
N PHE A 28 -14.34 3.06 1.49
CA PHE A 28 -14.41 4.04 2.56
C PHE A 28 -15.27 3.52 3.70
N ARG A 29 -15.02 4.02 4.91
CA ARG A 29 -15.94 3.81 6.03
C ARG A 29 -17.29 4.46 5.71
N SER A 30 -18.37 3.91 6.26
CA SER A 30 -19.71 4.47 6.08
C SER A 30 -19.86 5.90 6.61
N ASP A 31 -19.07 6.28 7.61
CA ASP A 31 -19.06 7.60 8.26
C ASP A 31 -18.05 8.61 7.65
N ALA A 32 -17.36 8.25 6.56
CA ALA A 32 -16.44 9.16 5.90
C ALA A 32 -17.18 10.30 5.19
N ASP A 33 -16.63 11.52 5.27
CA ASP A 33 -17.06 12.65 4.45
C ASP A 33 -16.64 12.41 2.99
N LEU A 34 -17.62 12.02 2.16
CA LEU A 34 -17.46 11.76 0.73
C LEU A 34 -18.26 12.76 -0.12
N SER A 35 -18.57 13.94 0.43
CA SER A 35 -19.37 14.96 -0.26
C SER A 35 -18.78 15.43 -1.60
N ALA A 36 -17.47 15.25 -1.80
CA ALA A 36 -16.78 15.55 -3.06
C ALA A 36 -16.87 14.45 -4.13
N ILE A 37 -17.49 13.31 -3.83
CA ILE A 37 -17.66 12.18 -4.75
C ILE A 37 -19.15 12.05 -5.10
N PRO A 38 -19.52 11.99 -6.40
CA PRO A 38 -20.90 11.77 -6.82
C PRO A 38 -21.49 10.49 -6.23
N ALA A 39 -22.75 10.53 -5.81
CA ALA A 39 -23.40 9.42 -5.15
C ALA A 39 -23.51 8.18 -6.04
N GLU A 40 -23.64 8.37 -7.36
CA GLU A 40 -23.67 7.32 -8.38
C GLU A 40 -22.37 6.54 -8.51
N ALA A 41 -21.24 7.16 -8.14
CA ALA A 41 -19.94 6.49 -8.08
C ALA A 41 -19.74 5.68 -6.79
N LEU A 42 -20.67 5.75 -5.83
CA LEU A 42 -20.55 5.11 -4.53
C LEU A 42 -21.58 3.99 -4.37
N ARG A 43 -21.11 2.78 -4.03
CA ARG A 43 -21.97 1.62 -3.79
C ARG A 43 -21.87 1.18 -2.33
N PRO A 44 -22.99 0.95 -1.62
CA PRO A 44 -22.94 0.40 -0.27
C PRO A 44 -22.39 -1.03 -0.31
N PHE A 45 -21.55 -1.38 0.65
CA PHE A 45 -21.00 -2.72 0.81
C PHE A 45 -21.17 -3.16 2.26
N LYS A 46 -22.11 -4.08 2.45
CA LYS A 46 -22.40 -4.67 3.75
C LYS A 46 -21.43 -5.78 4.05
N ARG A 47 -20.80 -5.72 5.22
CA ARG A 47 -19.90 -6.77 5.72
C ARG A 47 -20.61 -7.55 6.82
N LEU A 48 -20.22 -8.81 6.99
CA LEU A 48 -20.76 -9.65 8.05
C LEU A 48 -20.29 -9.15 9.43
N ASP A 49 -18.98 -8.92 9.62
CA ASP A 49 -18.43 -8.74 10.99
C ASP A 49 -17.64 -7.45 11.24
N TYR A 50 -17.66 -6.47 10.33
CA TYR A 50 -16.71 -5.34 10.38
C TYR A 50 -17.26 -4.00 9.90
N GLY A 51 -18.56 -3.78 10.09
CA GLY A 51 -19.26 -2.55 9.71
C GLY A 51 -19.39 -2.34 8.20
N ASP A 52 -20.33 -1.49 7.83
CA ASP A 52 -20.60 -1.17 6.44
C ASP A 52 -19.52 -0.28 5.84
N LYS A 53 -19.26 -0.48 4.55
CA LYS A 53 -18.37 0.36 3.75
C LYS A 53 -19.11 0.98 2.57
N ARG A 54 -18.51 2.01 1.98
CA ARG A 54 -18.88 2.55 0.67
C ARG A 54 -17.75 2.24 -0.31
N LEU A 55 -18.05 1.49 -1.36
CA LEU A 55 -17.12 1.19 -2.44
C LEU A 55 -17.20 2.29 -3.48
N LEU A 56 -16.04 2.72 -3.96
CA LEU A 56 -15.95 3.61 -5.10
C LEU A 56 -15.88 2.81 -6.39
N ASP A 57 -16.65 3.24 -7.39
CA ASP A 57 -16.60 2.65 -8.71
C ASP A 57 -15.21 2.85 -9.34
N ALA A 58 -14.69 1.79 -9.95
CA ALA A 58 -13.40 1.83 -10.61
C ALA A 58 -13.39 2.81 -11.79
N ASP A 59 -14.53 3.00 -12.45
CA ASP A 59 -14.68 3.92 -13.58
C ASP A 59 -14.60 5.40 -13.15
N TYR A 60 -14.87 5.69 -11.86
CA TYR A 60 -14.71 7.04 -11.31
C TYR A 60 -13.25 7.37 -10.99
N LEU A 61 -12.40 6.35 -10.85
CA LEU A 61 -10.97 6.56 -10.63
C LEU A 61 -10.29 6.87 -11.95
N VAL A 62 -9.49 7.94 -11.96
CA VAL A 62 -8.55 8.19 -13.06
C VAL A 62 -7.72 6.92 -13.24
N ARG A 63 -7.74 6.34 -14.45
CA ARG A 63 -6.90 5.18 -14.77
C ARG A 63 -5.44 5.54 -14.49
N PRO A 64 -4.81 4.95 -13.46
CA PRO A 64 -3.39 5.18 -13.24
C PRO A 64 -2.60 4.56 -14.39
N PRO A 65 -1.32 4.94 -14.55
CA PRO A 65 -0.43 4.19 -15.42
C PRO A 65 -0.42 2.71 -15.01
N ASP A 66 -0.25 1.80 -15.98
CA ASP A 66 -0.18 0.35 -15.70
C ASP A 66 0.96 0.00 -14.75
N SER A 67 2.02 0.81 -14.77
CA SER A 67 3.17 0.63 -13.91
C SER A 67 3.98 1.90 -13.66
N VAL A 68 4.69 1.94 -12.53
CA VAL A 68 5.60 3.03 -12.15
C VAL A 68 6.84 2.48 -11.44
N PRO A 69 8.02 3.11 -11.59
CA PRO A 69 9.21 2.71 -10.82
C PRO A 69 9.02 3.02 -9.33
N LEU A 70 9.47 2.10 -8.46
CA LEU A 70 9.50 2.33 -7.03
C LEU A 70 10.54 3.41 -6.68
N ARG A 71 10.12 4.44 -5.93
CA ARG A 71 11.02 5.53 -5.49
C ARG A 71 11.17 5.62 -3.97
N TRP A 72 10.08 5.47 -3.23
CA TRP A 72 10.07 5.57 -1.77
C TRP A 72 9.39 4.36 -1.15
N LEU A 73 9.89 3.97 0.04
CA LEU A 73 9.22 3.02 0.92
C LEU A 73 8.79 3.77 2.18
N LEU A 74 7.48 3.91 2.39
CA LEU A 74 6.93 4.61 3.56
C LEU A 74 6.36 3.58 4.55
N LEU A 75 6.93 3.53 5.75
CA LEU A 75 6.52 2.68 6.84
C LEU A 75 5.50 3.45 7.69
N GLY A 76 4.22 3.16 7.50
CA GLY A 76 3.14 3.80 8.26
C GLY A 76 3.20 3.48 9.76
N ARG A 77 3.13 4.52 10.59
CA ARG A 77 3.06 4.44 12.05
C ARG A 77 1.97 5.38 12.56
N GLN A 78 1.31 5.05 13.67
CA GLN A 78 0.50 6.05 14.37
C GLN A 78 1.41 6.98 15.16
N GLY A 79 1.11 8.27 15.18
CA GLY A 79 1.87 9.25 15.93
C GLY A 79 1.00 10.44 16.37
N PRO A 80 1.56 11.36 17.18
CA PRO A 80 0.83 12.54 17.65
C PRO A 80 0.48 13.52 16.52
N GLY A 81 1.19 13.43 15.39
CA GLY A 81 0.97 14.26 14.21
C GLY A 81 1.73 13.72 13.00
N PRO A 82 1.47 14.28 11.80
CA PRO A 82 2.09 13.80 10.59
C PRO A 82 3.55 14.24 10.48
N SER A 83 4.46 13.28 10.40
CA SER A 83 5.90 13.53 10.27
C SER A 83 6.61 12.43 9.49
N PHE A 84 7.79 12.77 8.96
CA PHE A 84 8.65 11.85 8.22
C PHE A 84 10.00 11.73 8.91
N GLU A 85 10.47 10.50 9.08
CA GLU A 85 11.82 10.22 9.57
C GLU A 85 12.49 9.20 8.67
N ARG A 86 13.82 9.20 8.59
CA ARG A 86 14.52 8.11 7.92
C ARG A 86 14.31 6.80 8.70
N ALA A 87 13.92 5.75 7.99
CA ALA A 87 13.86 4.42 8.56
C ALA A 87 15.26 3.79 8.55
N GLY A 88 15.59 3.05 9.60
CA GLY A 88 16.81 2.25 9.61
C GLY A 88 16.71 1.09 8.62
N LYS A 89 17.83 0.70 7.99
CA LYS A 89 17.85 -0.42 7.02
C LYS A 89 17.32 -1.73 7.63
N VAL A 90 17.67 -1.99 8.89
CA VAL A 90 17.21 -3.19 9.62
C VAL A 90 15.69 -3.17 9.84
N GLU A 91 15.14 -2.03 10.24
CA GLU A 91 13.70 -1.87 10.41
C GLU A 91 12.95 -2.04 9.08
N ALA A 92 13.44 -1.38 8.02
CA ALA A 92 12.85 -1.48 6.71
C ALA A 92 12.93 -2.92 6.15
N LEU A 93 14.04 -3.63 6.41
CA LEU A 93 14.15 -5.05 6.07
C LEU A 93 13.16 -5.91 6.86
N GLY A 94 13.02 -5.69 8.16
CA GLY A 94 12.04 -6.40 8.98
C GLY A 94 10.61 -6.17 8.48
N PHE A 95 10.28 -4.93 8.13
CA PHE A 95 8.99 -4.58 7.54
C PHE A 95 8.74 -5.30 6.21
N LEU A 96 9.72 -5.27 5.29
CA LEU A 96 9.62 -5.98 4.01
C LEU A 96 9.58 -7.50 4.19
N ALA A 97 10.34 -8.07 5.13
CA ALA A 97 10.29 -9.51 5.40
C ALA A 97 8.88 -9.92 5.85
N LEU A 98 8.28 -9.17 6.78
CA LEU A 98 6.93 -9.45 7.27
C LEU A 98 5.86 -9.29 6.18
N HIS A 99 5.88 -8.20 5.42
CA HIS A 99 4.80 -7.89 4.49
C HIS A 99 5.01 -8.43 3.07
N LEU A 100 6.25 -8.49 2.57
CA LEU A 100 6.56 -8.96 1.21
C LEU A 100 6.95 -10.44 1.16
N VAL A 101 7.73 -10.93 2.13
CA VAL A 101 8.21 -12.33 2.12
C VAL A 101 7.16 -13.26 2.73
N VAL A 102 6.80 -13.02 3.99
CA VAL A 102 5.77 -13.79 4.70
C VAL A 102 4.38 -13.51 4.13
N GLY A 103 4.10 -12.26 3.74
CA GLY A 103 2.77 -11.87 3.26
C GLY A 103 1.78 -11.67 4.40
N TRP A 104 2.25 -11.21 5.56
CA TRP A 104 1.41 -10.93 6.72
C TRP A 104 0.33 -9.92 6.36
N GLY A 105 -0.94 -10.29 6.57
CA GLY A 105 -2.11 -9.50 6.18
C GLY A 105 -2.75 -9.92 4.86
N VAL A 106 -2.23 -10.95 4.17
CA VAL A 106 -2.84 -11.56 2.97
C VAL A 106 -3.39 -12.96 3.30
N PRO A 107 -4.46 -13.07 4.13
CA PRO A 107 -4.94 -14.36 4.67
C PRO A 107 -5.34 -15.36 3.58
N GLN A 108 -5.89 -14.89 2.46
CA GLN A 108 -6.44 -15.77 1.42
C GLN A 108 -5.39 -16.40 0.49
N MET A 109 -4.19 -15.81 0.38
CA MET A 109 -3.15 -16.31 -0.53
C MET A 109 -2.21 -17.34 0.09
N ALA A 110 -1.97 -17.25 1.41
CA ALA A 110 -1.15 -18.22 2.13
C ALA A 110 -1.85 -19.58 2.21
N GLU A 111 -3.13 -19.61 2.57
CA GLU A 111 -3.92 -20.85 2.64
C GLU A 111 -4.08 -21.53 1.28
N PHE A 112 -4.36 -20.76 0.22
CA PHE A 112 -4.50 -21.30 -1.13
C PHE A 112 -3.18 -21.86 -1.66
N ARG A 113 -2.04 -21.21 -1.38
CA ARG A 113 -0.72 -21.71 -1.80
C ARG A 113 -0.24 -22.91 -0.98
N LEU A 114 -0.49 -22.92 0.32
CA LEU A 114 -0.16 -24.07 1.19
C LEU A 114 -0.89 -25.33 0.75
N ARG A 115 -2.12 -25.20 0.23
CA ARG A 115 -2.86 -26.33 -0.36
C ARG A 115 -2.34 -26.79 -1.73
N ALA A 116 -1.70 -25.90 -2.51
CA ALA A 116 -1.38 -26.15 -3.91
C ALA A 116 0.11 -26.47 -4.21
N LEU A 117 1.04 -26.17 -3.29
CA LEU A 117 2.49 -26.29 -3.55
C LEU A 117 3.20 -27.19 -2.53
N ALA A 118 4.10 -28.04 -3.02
CA ALA A 118 5.09 -28.73 -2.19
C ALA A 118 6.13 -27.74 -1.63
N LEU A 119 6.76 -28.07 -0.50
CA LEU A 119 7.80 -27.29 0.19
C LEU A 119 8.84 -26.60 -0.73
N PRO A 120 9.34 -27.22 -1.82
CA PRO A 120 10.31 -26.57 -2.72
C PRO A 120 9.77 -25.34 -3.46
N GLY A 121 8.48 -25.32 -3.81
CA GLY A 121 7.84 -24.18 -4.49
C GLY A 121 7.78 -22.95 -3.58
N LEU A 122 7.49 -23.17 -2.30
CA LEU A 122 7.46 -22.12 -1.28
C LEU A 122 8.86 -21.54 -1.01
N ALA A 123 9.90 -22.38 -1.00
CA ALA A 123 11.28 -21.94 -0.82
C ALA A 123 11.75 -21.02 -1.97
N ARG A 124 11.40 -21.36 -3.22
CA ARG A 124 11.70 -20.54 -4.39
C ARG A 124 11.01 -19.17 -4.32
N ASP A 125 9.73 -19.15 -3.93
CA ASP A 125 8.97 -17.92 -3.77
C ASP A 125 9.57 -17.04 -2.66
N ALA A 126 9.88 -17.63 -1.51
CA ALA A 126 10.52 -16.93 -0.40
C ALA A 126 11.86 -16.33 -0.83
N ALA A 127 12.73 -17.10 -1.50
CA ALA A 127 14.01 -16.59 -2.01
C ALA A 127 13.83 -15.45 -3.01
N SER A 128 12.86 -15.57 -3.93
CA SER A 128 12.55 -14.49 -4.88
C SER A 128 12.05 -13.23 -4.17
N ARG A 129 11.18 -13.37 -3.17
CA ARG A 129 10.63 -12.23 -2.39
C ARG A 129 11.72 -11.57 -1.54
N THR A 130 12.57 -12.36 -0.91
CA THR A 130 13.73 -11.85 -0.15
C THR A 130 14.67 -11.07 -1.05
N ARG A 131 15.00 -11.58 -2.24
CA ARG A 131 15.81 -10.84 -3.22
C ARG A 131 15.17 -9.50 -3.61
N ARG A 132 13.84 -9.46 -3.80
CA ARG A 132 13.12 -8.21 -4.09
C ARG A 132 13.13 -7.25 -2.90
N ALA A 133 12.98 -7.75 -1.67
CA ALA A 133 13.10 -6.94 -0.46
C ALA A 133 14.47 -6.26 -0.36
N LEU A 134 15.56 -7.01 -0.58
CA LEU A 134 16.92 -6.47 -0.56
C LEU A 134 17.14 -5.40 -1.62
N ARG A 135 16.75 -5.69 -2.88
CA ARG A 135 16.84 -4.70 -3.97
C ARG A 135 16.00 -3.45 -3.71
N THR A 136 14.85 -3.60 -3.06
CA THR A 136 14.00 -2.47 -2.66
C THR A 136 14.70 -1.56 -1.65
N LEU A 137 15.43 -2.13 -0.69
CA LEU A 137 16.22 -1.36 0.29
C LEU A 137 17.43 -0.68 -0.33
N GLU A 138 18.04 -1.28 -1.35
CA GLU A 138 19.18 -0.71 -2.05
C GLU A 138 18.77 0.47 -2.94
N ALA A 139 17.64 0.36 -3.65
CA ALA A 139 17.18 1.37 -4.60
C ALA A 139 16.29 2.45 -3.98
N GLY A 140 15.55 2.11 -2.91
CA GLY A 140 14.52 2.97 -2.33
C GLY A 140 15.00 3.77 -1.12
N GLN A 141 14.45 4.95 -0.93
CA GLN A 141 14.61 5.69 0.33
C GLN A 141 13.50 5.32 1.30
N ALA A 142 13.86 4.56 2.34
CA ALA A 142 12.92 4.12 3.37
C ALA A 142 12.71 5.22 4.43
N HIS A 143 11.46 5.56 4.69
CA HIS A 143 11.06 6.54 5.69
C HIS A 143 9.95 6.00 6.57
N ARG A 144 9.95 6.36 7.86
CA ARG A 144 8.76 6.26 8.69
C ARG A 144 7.84 7.40 8.34
N PHE A 145 6.56 7.09 8.15
CA PHE A 145 5.52 8.09 8.00
C PHE A 145 4.57 7.96 9.19
N PHE A 146 4.65 8.91 10.11
CA PHE A 146 3.71 8.99 11.22
C PHE A 146 2.41 9.60 10.72
N LEU A 147 1.30 8.94 10.99
CA LEU A 147 -0.05 9.35 10.69
C LEU A 147 -0.62 10.01 11.95
N GLY A 148 -1.14 11.23 11.80
CA GLY A 148 -1.89 11.90 12.87
C GLY A 148 -3.37 11.51 12.86
N ALA A 149 -4.09 11.91 13.91
CA ALA A 149 -5.53 11.65 14.05
C ALA A 149 -6.40 12.30 12.96
N GLU A 150 -5.91 13.36 12.31
CA GLU A 150 -6.62 14.06 11.23
C GLU A 150 -6.11 13.62 9.84
N PRO A 151 -6.92 12.87 9.06
CA PRO A 151 -6.48 12.35 7.77
C PRO A 151 -6.07 13.43 6.76
N ARG A 152 -6.76 14.59 6.77
CA ARG A 152 -6.44 15.72 5.88
C ARG A 152 -5.03 16.25 6.11
N LYS A 153 -4.63 16.45 7.37
CA LYS A 153 -3.27 16.88 7.73
C LYS A 153 -2.21 15.85 7.30
N SER A 154 -2.51 14.56 7.46
CA SER A 154 -1.62 13.49 7.01
C SER A 154 -1.46 13.47 5.48
N ALA A 155 -2.55 13.66 4.73
CA ALA A 155 -2.50 13.75 3.27
C ALA A 155 -1.70 14.96 2.77
N GLU A 156 -1.86 16.12 3.41
CA GLU A 156 -1.09 17.33 3.10
C GLU A 156 0.41 17.15 3.37
N ALA A 157 0.77 16.53 4.49
CA ALA A 157 2.16 16.25 4.81
C ALA A 157 2.81 15.29 3.80
N LEU A 158 2.09 14.23 3.41
CA LEU A 158 2.54 13.30 2.37
C LEU A 158 2.76 14.00 1.04
N ARG A 159 1.84 14.89 0.65
CA ARG A 159 2.00 15.69 -0.56
C ARG A 159 3.26 16.56 -0.51
N ARG A 160 3.48 17.29 0.58
CA ARG A 160 4.68 18.14 0.75
C ARG A 160 5.98 17.33 0.71
N PHE A 161 5.98 16.13 1.29
CA PHE A 161 7.12 15.22 1.26
C PHE A 161 7.47 14.80 -0.18
N VAL A 162 6.46 14.41 -0.98
CA VAL A 162 6.70 13.97 -2.36
C VAL A 162 7.06 15.13 -3.28
N ASP A 163 6.44 16.29 -3.09
CA ASP A 163 6.74 17.52 -3.84
C ASP A 163 8.14 18.10 -3.48
N GLY A 164 8.85 17.51 -2.50
CA GLY A 164 10.19 17.93 -2.09
C GLY A 164 10.21 19.27 -1.34
N THR A 165 9.05 19.74 -0.86
CA THR A 165 8.90 21.02 -0.14
C THR A 165 9.15 20.89 1.36
N SER A 166 9.43 19.68 1.84
CA SER A 166 9.86 19.43 3.22
C SER A 166 11.36 19.67 3.36
N ARG A 167 11.74 20.94 3.57
CA ARG A 167 12.99 21.31 4.24
C ARG A 167 12.67 21.80 5.64
#